data_AF-A0A3S2ULX0-F1
#
_entry.id   AF-A0A3S2ULX0-F1
#
_cell.length_a   1.000
_cell.length_b   1.000
_cell.length_c   1.000
_cell.angle_alpha   90.00
_cell.angle_beta   90.00
_cell.angle_gamma   90.00
#
_symmetry.space_group_name_H-M   'P 1'
#
loop_
_entity.id
_entity.type
_entity.pdbx_description
1 polymer ?
#
loop_
_entity_poly.entity_id
_entity_poly.type
_entity_poly.pdbx_seq_one_letter_code
_entity_poly.pdbx_strand_id
1 'polypeptide(L)'
;MDELIDSFDIKLLGKYLDKNLGQVTIKEYSANKKIQKIVNKYVQTIVNYIGTEEKLSQKIIAPENSREYSANISMDLIPIILEYETGQTWNALAKLRRHLEITIRDLANKNKLQTNEYSSPQKILYTMYGLNILSKSTVDNLNYVIKICSKAIHGIELTQEEEDNALNLAIRSLDEIEKLKK
;
A
#
# COMPACT_ATOMS: atom_id res chain seq x y z
N MET A 1 8.97 21.98 -7.52
CA MET A 1 8.61 22.03 -6.08
C MET A 1 7.57 20.97 -5.72
N ASP A 2 6.91 20.35 -6.71
CA ASP A 2 5.92 19.28 -6.51
C ASP A 2 6.51 17.86 -6.35
N GLU A 3 7.76 17.61 -6.77
CA GLU A 3 8.41 16.27 -6.71
C GLU A 3 8.75 15.76 -5.29
N LEU A 4 8.71 16.64 -4.28
CA LEU A 4 9.05 16.31 -2.88
C LEU A 4 7.86 15.86 -2.04
N ILE A 5 6.64 16.13 -2.50
CA ILE A 5 5.38 15.95 -1.75
C ILE A 5 4.91 14.48 -1.74
N ASP A 6 5.66 13.65 -2.43
CA ASP A 6 5.13 12.52 -3.15
C ASP A 6 6.13 11.34 -3.10
N SER A 7 7.30 11.56 -2.48
CA SER A 7 8.23 10.52 -2.08
C SER A 7 7.75 9.85 -0.79
N PHE A 8 7.70 8.53 -0.79
CA PHE A 8 7.41 7.69 0.39
C PHE A 8 8.58 7.63 1.41
N ASP A 9 9.56 8.53 1.31
CA ASP A 9 10.73 8.59 2.19
C ASP A 9 10.47 9.54 3.37
N ILE A 10 10.36 8.96 4.57
CA ILE A 10 10.11 9.68 5.82
C ILE A 10 11.21 10.70 6.15
N LYS A 11 12.44 10.49 5.68
CA LYS A 11 13.54 11.46 5.86
C LYS A 11 13.40 12.65 4.92
N LEU A 12 12.86 12.43 3.73
CA LEU A 12 12.57 13.50 2.76
C LEU A 12 11.39 14.35 3.25
N LEU A 13 10.34 13.69 3.77
CA LEU A 13 9.22 14.33 4.44
C LEU A 13 9.70 15.18 5.63
N GLY A 14 10.56 14.62 6.50
CA GLY A 14 11.14 15.35 7.63
C GLY A 14 11.94 16.59 7.20
N LYS A 15 12.84 16.46 6.22
CA LYS A 15 13.60 17.60 5.68
C LYS A 15 12.70 18.67 5.03
N TYR A 16 11.61 18.26 4.39
CA TYR A 16 10.68 19.18 3.76
C TYR A 16 9.80 19.91 4.77
N LEU A 17 9.36 19.21 5.83
CA LEU A 17 8.64 19.78 6.96
C LEU A 17 9.47 20.87 7.65
N ASP A 18 10.73 20.57 7.97
CA ASP A 18 11.66 21.56 8.55
C ASP A 18 11.86 22.78 7.63
N LYS A 19 12.04 22.53 6.33
CA LYS A 19 12.39 23.59 5.38
C LYS A 19 11.22 24.50 4.98
N ASN A 20 10.00 23.96 4.89
CA ASN A 20 8.85 24.71 4.34
C ASN A 20 7.75 24.99 5.37
N LEU A 21 7.53 24.08 6.32
CA LEU A 21 6.50 24.23 7.36
C LEU A 21 7.10 24.81 8.65
N GLY A 22 8.32 24.43 9.00
CA GLY A 22 9.07 24.99 10.14
C GLY A 22 9.41 26.48 10.00
N GLN A 23 9.32 27.04 8.79
CA GLN A 23 9.53 28.47 8.53
C GLN A 23 8.23 29.29 8.56
N VAL A 24 7.06 28.65 8.61
CA VAL A 24 5.77 29.34 8.65
C VAL A 24 5.36 29.57 10.09
N THR A 25 5.27 30.83 10.50
CA THR A 25 4.82 31.19 11.84
C THR A 25 3.30 31.05 11.97
N ILE A 26 2.80 30.84 13.20
CA ILE A 26 1.35 30.81 13.50
C ILE A 26 0.67 32.10 13.02
N LYS A 27 1.37 33.23 13.12
CA LYS A 27 0.87 34.54 12.67
C LYS A 27 0.63 34.54 11.16
N GLU A 28 1.57 34.04 10.36
CA GLU A 28 1.44 33.95 8.89
C GLU A 28 0.35 32.97 8.47
N TYR A 29 0.23 31.83 9.17
CA TYR A 29 -0.87 30.89 8.96
C TYR A 29 -2.24 31.53 9.22
N SER A 30 -2.37 32.29 10.31
CA SER A 30 -3.64 32.96 10.66
C SER A 30 -4.00 34.12 9.72
N ALA A 31 -3.01 34.81 9.19
CA ALA A 31 -3.21 36.04 8.41
C ALA A 31 -3.34 35.80 6.89
N ASN A 32 -2.90 34.65 6.38
CA ASN A 32 -2.84 34.39 4.93
C ASN A 32 -3.54 33.10 4.50
N LYS A 33 -4.72 33.24 3.87
CA LYS A 33 -5.53 32.11 3.34
C LYS A 33 -4.77 31.21 2.36
N LYS A 34 -3.79 31.74 1.61
CA LYS A 34 -3.00 30.96 0.64
C LYS A 34 -2.06 30.01 1.40
N ILE A 35 -1.37 30.52 2.42
CA ILE A 35 -0.52 29.72 3.31
C ILE A 35 -1.38 28.68 4.04
N GLN A 36 -2.54 29.09 4.56
CA GLN A 36 -3.50 28.19 5.20
C GLN A 36 -3.89 26.99 4.32
N LYS A 37 -4.23 27.24 3.04
CA LYS A 37 -4.53 26.17 2.08
C LYS A 37 -3.36 25.22 1.86
N ILE A 38 -2.15 25.75 1.75
CA ILE A 38 -0.93 24.96 1.54
C ILE A 38 -0.67 24.07 2.76
N VAL A 39 -0.65 24.65 3.95
CA VAL A 39 -0.46 23.94 5.22
C VAL A 39 -1.54 22.87 5.42
N ASN A 40 -2.82 23.21 5.24
CA ASN A 40 -3.93 22.27 5.43
C ASN A 40 -3.87 21.12 4.43
N LYS A 41 -3.53 21.38 3.15
CA LYS A 41 -3.35 20.31 2.15
C LYS A 41 -2.29 19.31 2.61
N TYR A 42 -1.15 19.80 3.14
CA TYR A 42 -0.07 18.92 3.59
C TYR A 42 -0.40 18.14 4.85
N VAL A 43 -1.00 18.80 5.85
CA VAL A 43 -1.50 18.10 7.05
C VAL A 43 -2.48 17.01 6.63
N GLN A 44 -3.38 17.29 5.69
CA GLN A 44 -4.31 16.29 5.19
C GLN A 44 -3.60 15.14 4.46
N THR A 45 -2.57 15.41 3.66
CA THR A 45 -1.75 14.35 3.02
C THR A 45 -1.07 13.47 4.06
N ILE A 46 -0.49 14.06 5.11
CA ILE A 46 0.15 13.32 6.21
C ILE A 46 -0.89 12.48 6.96
N VAL A 47 -2.04 13.05 7.30
CA VAL A 47 -3.14 12.32 7.95
C VAL A 47 -3.65 11.18 7.07
N ASN A 48 -3.77 11.39 5.75
CA ASN A 48 -4.16 10.34 4.82
C ASN A 48 -3.08 9.25 4.65
N TYR A 49 -1.81 9.62 4.80
CA TYR A 49 -0.67 8.70 4.73
C TYR A 49 -0.57 7.83 5.99
N ILE A 50 -0.74 8.44 7.17
CA ILE A 50 -0.73 7.74 8.47
C ILE A 50 -2.03 6.93 8.66
N GLY A 51 -3.13 7.35 8.01
CA GLY A 51 -4.46 6.82 8.29
C GLY A 51 -5.00 7.36 9.63
N THR A 52 -6.31 7.23 9.83
CA THR A 52 -6.93 7.43 11.15
C THR A 52 -7.17 6.06 11.77
N GLU A 53 -6.95 5.90 13.08
CA GLU A 53 -7.22 4.63 13.80
C GLU A 53 -8.59 4.07 13.42
N GLU A 54 -9.63 4.90 13.42
CA GLU A 54 -11.01 4.51 13.05
C GLU A 54 -11.15 3.84 11.67
N LYS A 55 -10.34 4.23 10.67
CA LYS A 55 -10.36 3.58 9.35
C LYS A 55 -9.62 2.26 9.34
N LEU A 56 -8.61 2.11 10.20
CA LEU A 56 -7.77 0.92 10.28
C LEU A 56 -8.36 -0.14 11.23
N SER A 57 -9.21 0.26 12.18
CA SER A 57 -9.92 -0.61 13.12
C SER A 57 -11.14 -1.32 12.51
N GLN A 58 -11.56 -0.98 11.29
CA GLN A 58 -12.69 -1.64 10.64
C GLN A 58 -12.37 -3.11 10.35
N LYS A 59 -13.33 -4.00 10.65
CA LYS A 59 -13.21 -5.42 10.35
C LYS A 59 -13.07 -5.62 8.84
N ILE A 60 -11.92 -6.15 8.42
CA ILE A 60 -11.67 -6.47 7.01
C ILE A 60 -12.22 -7.88 6.79
N ILE A 61 -13.11 -8.02 5.81
CA ILE A 61 -13.74 -9.31 5.49
C ILE A 61 -12.86 -10.01 4.45
N ALA A 62 -12.43 -11.24 4.75
CA ALA A 62 -11.68 -12.07 3.83
C ALA A 62 -12.56 -12.50 2.63
N PRO A 63 -12.01 -12.55 1.41
CA PRO A 63 -12.71 -13.09 0.23
C PRO A 63 -13.08 -14.58 0.42
N GLU A 64 -14.24 -15.01 -0.10
CA GLU A 64 -14.83 -16.36 0.11
C GLU A 64 -14.00 -17.54 -0.45
N ASN A 65 -12.90 -17.30 -1.17
CA ASN A 65 -12.12 -18.32 -1.89
C ASN A 65 -10.74 -18.59 -1.28
N SER A 66 -10.67 -18.93 0.02
CA SER A 66 -9.43 -19.27 0.73
C SER A 66 -8.96 -20.74 0.61
N ARG A 67 -9.57 -21.55 -0.28
CA ARG A 67 -9.18 -22.97 -0.44
C ARG A 67 -7.70 -23.13 -0.82
N GLU A 68 -7.08 -24.19 -0.29
CA GLU A 68 -5.70 -24.60 -0.56
C GLU A 68 -5.39 -24.56 -2.06
N TYR A 69 -4.51 -23.62 -2.44
CA TYR A 69 -4.11 -23.39 -3.81
C TYR A 69 -2.65 -23.79 -3.96
N SER A 70 -2.38 -24.74 -4.85
CA SER A 70 -1.02 -25.09 -5.29
C SER A 70 -0.51 -23.98 -6.22
N ALA A 71 -0.02 -22.90 -5.62
CA ALA A 71 0.64 -21.82 -6.35
C ALA A 71 2.13 -22.14 -6.51
N ASN A 72 2.70 -21.74 -7.64
CA ASN A 72 4.15 -21.64 -7.75
C ASN A 72 4.60 -20.43 -6.94
N ILE A 73 5.32 -20.66 -5.86
CA ILE A 73 5.89 -19.60 -5.05
C ILE A 73 7.00 -18.92 -5.85
N SER A 74 6.85 -17.63 -6.13
CA SER A 74 7.92 -16.84 -6.74
C SER A 74 9.15 -16.82 -5.83
N MET A 75 10.35 -16.90 -6.41
CA MET A 75 11.60 -16.81 -5.65
C MET A 75 11.70 -15.51 -4.83
N ASP A 76 11.08 -14.43 -5.31
CA ASP A 76 11.04 -13.14 -4.61
C ASP A 76 10.21 -13.18 -3.32
N LEU A 77 9.29 -14.14 -3.18
CA LEU A 77 8.46 -14.31 -1.99
C LEU A 77 9.12 -15.19 -0.92
N ILE A 78 10.13 -16.00 -1.28
CA ILE A 78 10.80 -16.91 -0.33
C ILE A 78 11.34 -16.15 0.90
N PRO A 79 12.06 -15.02 0.77
CA PRO A 79 12.55 -14.30 1.94
C PRO A 79 11.43 -13.78 2.84
N ILE A 80 10.28 -13.42 2.27
CA ILE A 80 9.11 -12.92 3.00
C ILE A 80 8.48 -14.07 3.80
N ILE A 81 8.33 -15.23 3.18
CA ILE A 81 7.76 -16.44 3.82
C ILE A 81 8.66 -16.89 4.98
N LEU A 82 9.99 -16.92 4.78
CA LEU A 82 10.92 -17.30 5.85
C LEU A 82 10.87 -16.34 7.04
N GLU A 83 10.71 -15.04 6.81
CA GLU A 83 10.53 -14.07 7.90
C GLU A 83 9.21 -14.29 8.64
N TYR A 84 8.15 -14.64 7.92
CA TYR A 84 6.87 -14.98 8.53
C TYR A 84 6.99 -16.24 9.41
N GLU A 85 7.55 -17.33 8.87
CA GLU A 85 7.72 -18.60 9.57
C GLU A 85 8.64 -18.51 10.80
N THR A 86 9.59 -17.57 10.80
CA THR A 86 10.49 -17.33 11.93
C THR A 86 9.92 -16.38 12.99
N GLY A 87 8.64 -16.01 12.87
CA GLY A 87 7.95 -15.14 13.83
C GLY A 87 8.24 -13.65 13.65
N GLN A 88 8.89 -13.25 12.55
CA GLN A 88 9.09 -11.84 12.19
C GLN A 88 7.92 -11.31 11.35
N THR A 89 6.69 -11.59 11.77
CA THR A 89 5.46 -11.28 11.04
C THR A 89 5.39 -9.83 10.55
N TRP A 90 5.73 -8.88 11.42
CA TRP A 90 5.67 -7.46 11.07
C TRP A 90 6.61 -7.10 9.91
N ASN A 91 7.85 -7.61 9.94
CA ASN A 91 8.82 -7.43 8.86
C ASN A 91 8.33 -8.09 7.57
N ALA A 92 7.83 -9.33 7.67
CA ALA A 92 7.31 -10.07 6.54
C ALA A 92 6.16 -9.32 5.85
N LEU A 93 5.17 -8.83 6.61
CA LEU A 93 4.03 -8.09 6.05
C LEU A 93 4.44 -6.73 5.48
N ALA A 94 5.43 -6.05 6.06
CA ALA A 94 5.97 -4.82 5.50
C ALA A 94 6.66 -5.05 4.15
N LYS A 95 7.48 -6.11 4.04
CA LYS A 95 8.12 -6.50 2.79
C LYS A 95 7.11 -6.98 1.76
N LEU A 96 6.09 -7.72 2.18
CA LEU A 96 5.00 -8.16 1.32
C LEU A 96 4.28 -6.97 0.69
N ARG A 97 3.92 -5.96 1.49
CA ARG A 97 3.32 -4.71 0.96
C ARG A 97 4.21 -4.08 -0.10
N ARG A 98 5.50 -3.90 0.20
CA ARG A 98 6.43 -3.28 -0.74
C ARG A 98 6.55 -4.08 -2.04
N HIS A 99 6.61 -5.41 -1.94
CA HIS A 99 6.65 -6.29 -3.10
C HIS A 99 5.37 -6.17 -3.95
N LEU A 100 4.19 -6.14 -3.33
CA LEU A 100 2.92 -5.93 -4.03
C LEU A 100 2.88 -4.58 -4.77
N GLU A 101 3.35 -3.51 -4.13
CA GLU A 101 3.40 -2.19 -4.74
C GLU A 101 4.26 -2.16 -6.00
N ILE A 102 5.45 -2.76 -5.95
CA ILE A 102 6.36 -2.87 -7.09
C ILE A 102 5.68 -3.69 -8.20
N THR A 103 5.18 -4.87 -7.88
CA THR A 103 4.58 -5.78 -8.86
C THR A 103 3.36 -5.19 -9.55
N ILE A 104 2.47 -4.51 -8.81
CA ILE A 104 1.30 -3.84 -9.38
C ILE A 104 1.71 -2.72 -10.32
N ARG A 105 2.74 -1.93 -9.97
CA ARG A 105 3.24 -0.85 -10.82
C ARG A 105 3.92 -1.38 -12.07
N ASP A 106 4.73 -2.41 -11.95
CA ASP A 106 5.39 -3.04 -13.09
C ASP A 106 4.37 -3.64 -14.07
N LEU A 107 3.32 -4.28 -13.55
CA LEU A 107 2.23 -4.78 -14.37
C LEU A 107 1.47 -3.64 -15.08
N ALA A 108 1.23 -2.52 -14.40
CA ALA A 108 0.62 -1.33 -15.01
C ALA A 108 1.49 -0.78 -16.14
N ASN A 109 2.79 -0.61 -15.89
CA ASN A 109 3.74 -0.10 -16.85
C ASN A 109 3.84 -1.01 -18.08
N LYS A 110 3.89 -2.33 -17.87
CA LYS A 110 3.89 -3.33 -18.96
C LYS A 110 2.64 -3.24 -19.84
N ASN A 111 1.48 -2.93 -19.24
CA ASN A 111 0.22 -2.73 -19.95
C ASN A 111 0.03 -1.28 -20.46
N LYS A 112 1.08 -0.45 -20.43
CA LYS A 112 1.07 0.96 -20.89
C LYS A 112 0.00 1.81 -20.20
N LEU A 113 -0.36 1.47 -18.96
CA LEU A 113 -1.26 2.29 -18.17
C LEU A 113 -0.54 3.56 -17.77
N GLN A 114 -1.13 4.71 -18.11
CA GLN A 114 -0.70 6.00 -17.57
C GLN A 114 -1.10 6.06 -16.09
N THR A 115 -0.30 5.44 -15.24
CA THR A 115 -0.43 5.60 -13.80
C THR A 115 0.35 6.84 -13.41
N ASN A 116 -0.30 7.76 -12.70
CA ASN A 116 0.46 8.79 -11.99
C ASN A 116 1.34 8.07 -10.96
N GLU A 117 2.60 8.49 -10.82
CA GLU A 117 3.57 7.93 -9.85
C GLU A 117 2.95 7.85 -8.44
N TYR A 118 2.03 8.75 -8.11
CA TYR A 118 1.38 8.86 -6.80
C TYR A 118 0.04 8.14 -6.69
N SER A 119 -0.34 7.37 -7.70
CA SER A 119 -1.55 6.55 -7.64
C SER A 119 -1.39 5.47 -6.58
N SER A 120 -2.36 5.36 -5.67
CA SER A 120 -2.37 4.28 -4.70
C SER A 120 -2.47 2.92 -5.40
N PRO A 121 -1.86 1.85 -4.87
CA PRO A 121 -1.94 0.51 -5.45
C PRO A 121 -3.39 0.07 -5.69
N GLN A 122 -4.29 0.39 -4.78
CA GLN A 122 -5.72 0.06 -4.90
C GLN A 122 -6.35 0.75 -6.12
N LYS A 123 -6.02 2.02 -6.36
CA LYS A 123 -6.53 2.75 -7.54
C LYS A 123 -6.03 2.13 -8.84
N ILE A 124 -4.76 1.72 -8.87
CA ILE A 124 -4.16 1.02 -10.01
C ILE A 124 -4.89 -0.32 -10.25
N LEU A 125 -5.12 -1.11 -9.20
CA LEU A 125 -5.86 -2.38 -9.29
C LEU A 125 -7.27 -2.20 -9.86
N TYR A 126 -8.04 -1.22 -9.36
CA TYR A 126 -9.38 -0.94 -9.91
C TYR A 126 -9.35 -0.49 -11.37
N THR A 127 -8.29 0.22 -11.77
CA THR A 127 -8.09 0.63 -13.16
C THR A 127 -7.80 -0.59 -14.04
N MET A 128 -6.93 -1.49 -13.59
CA MET A 128 -6.66 -2.77 -14.28
C MET A 128 -7.89 -3.65 -14.41
N TYR A 129 -8.73 -3.71 -13.37
CA TYR A 129 -10.00 -4.41 -13.43
C TYR A 129 -10.95 -3.79 -14.47
N GLY A 130 -11.11 -2.47 -14.47
CA GLY A 130 -11.94 -1.77 -15.45
C GLY A 130 -11.49 -1.99 -16.91
N LEU A 131 -10.19 -2.28 -17.11
CA LEU A 131 -9.61 -2.60 -18.41
C LEU A 131 -9.53 -4.11 -18.70
N ASN A 132 -10.12 -4.95 -17.84
CA ASN A 132 -10.10 -6.41 -17.95
C ASN A 132 -8.69 -7.04 -17.96
N ILE A 133 -7.69 -6.35 -17.40
CA ILE A 133 -6.32 -6.88 -17.25
C ILE A 133 -6.27 -7.88 -16.08
N LEU A 134 -6.98 -7.57 -15.00
CA LEU A 134 -7.08 -8.42 -13.83
C LEU A 134 -8.53 -8.86 -13.61
N SER A 135 -8.69 -10.09 -13.11
CA SER A 135 -10.01 -10.57 -12.69
C SER A 135 -10.46 -9.82 -11.43
N LYS A 136 -11.79 -9.75 -11.22
CA LYS A 136 -12.36 -9.17 -9.99
C LYS A 136 -11.81 -9.88 -8.74
N SER A 137 -11.73 -11.21 -8.78
CA SER A 137 -11.21 -12.02 -7.67
C SER A 137 -9.77 -11.65 -7.31
N THR A 138 -8.90 -11.48 -8.31
CA THR A 138 -7.50 -11.10 -8.10
C THR A 138 -7.41 -9.71 -7.46
N VAL A 139 -8.23 -8.76 -7.92
CA VAL A 139 -8.27 -7.40 -7.35
C VAL A 139 -8.80 -7.37 -5.93
N ASP A 140 -9.87 -8.10 -5.63
CA ASP A 140 -10.44 -8.18 -4.29
C ASP A 140 -9.45 -8.82 -3.31
N ASN A 141 -8.78 -9.90 -3.72
CA ASN A 141 -7.72 -10.54 -2.95
C ASN A 141 -6.56 -9.58 -2.66
N LEU A 142 -5.99 -8.94 -3.68
CA LEU A 142 -4.86 -8.01 -3.50
C LEU A 142 -5.24 -6.81 -2.64
N ASN A 143 -6.45 -6.27 -2.80
CA ASN A 143 -6.95 -5.20 -1.96
C ASN A 143 -7.08 -5.62 -0.49
N TYR A 144 -7.55 -6.85 -0.23
CA TYR A 144 -7.57 -7.41 1.12
C TYR A 144 -6.16 -7.46 1.71
N VAL A 145 -5.20 -8.06 0.99
CA VAL A 145 -3.81 -8.20 1.45
C VAL A 145 -3.19 -6.83 1.75
N ILE A 146 -3.34 -5.85 0.85
CA ILE A 146 -2.79 -4.50 1.05
C ILE A 146 -3.35 -3.86 2.34
N LYS A 147 -4.62 -4.08 2.65
CA LYS A 147 -5.23 -3.55 3.89
C LYS A 147 -4.66 -4.23 5.14
N ILE A 148 -4.50 -5.56 5.12
CA ILE A 148 -3.88 -6.30 6.24
C ILE A 148 -2.44 -5.85 6.47
N CYS A 149 -1.63 -5.77 5.42
CA CYS A 149 -0.26 -5.27 5.56
C CYS A 149 -0.22 -3.81 6.04
N SER A 150 -1.21 -2.99 5.66
CA SER A 150 -1.32 -1.61 6.18
C SER A 150 -1.60 -1.60 7.68
N LYS A 151 -2.55 -2.42 8.18
CA LYS A 151 -2.81 -2.57 9.61
C LYS A 151 -1.53 -2.96 10.38
N ALA A 152 -0.81 -3.97 9.90
CA ALA A 152 0.46 -4.39 10.50
C ALA A 152 1.47 -3.25 10.60
N ILE A 153 1.71 -2.53 9.50
CA ILE A 153 2.68 -1.42 9.46
C ILE A 153 2.31 -0.29 10.42
N HIS A 154 1.02 -0.06 10.65
CA HIS A 154 0.51 0.92 11.63
C HIS A 154 0.50 0.40 13.07
N GLY A 155 1.03 -0.79 13.33
CA GLY A 155 1.12 -1.38 14.67
C GLY A 155 -0.21 -1.88 15.22
N ILE A 156 -1.20 -2.11 14.34
CA ILE A 156 -2.48 -2.67 14.74
C ILE A 156 -2.34 -4.18 14.85
N GLU A 157 -2.76 -4.71 15.98
CA GLU A 157 -2.78 -6.14 16.25
C GLU A 157 -3.65 -6.87 15.21
N LEU A 158 -3.08 -7.91 14.63
CA LEU A 158 -3.74 -8.78 13.66
C LEU A 158 -3.98 -10.14 14.32
N THR A 159 -5.03 -10.83 13.89
CA THR A 159 -5.19 -12.23 14.25
C THR A 159 -4.28 -13.10 13.37
N GLN A 160 -3.83 -14.25 13.90
CA GLN A 160 -3.09 -15.24 13.11
C GLN A 160 -3.83 -15.61 11.80
N GLU A 161 -5.16 -15.72 11.86
CA GLU A 161 -6.01 -15.97 10.69
C GLU A 161 -5.95 -14.83 9.65
N GLU A 162 -5.94 -13.57 10.07
CA GLU A 162 -5.79 -12.43 9.16
C GLU A 162 -4.44 -12.47 8.43
N GLU A 163 -3.38 -12.81 9.15
CA GLU A 163 -2.00 -12.91 8.66
C GLU A 163 -1.84 -14.06 7.65
N ASP A 164 -2.28 -15.27 8.04
CA ASP A 164 -2.24 -16.47 7.19
C ASP A 164 -3.04 -16.24 5.90
N ASN A 165 -4.24 -15.68 6.01
CA ASN A 165 -5.08 -15.36 4.85
C ASN A 165 -4.39 -14.34 3.94
N ALA A 166 -3.76 -13.30 4.50
CA ALA A 166 -3.07 -12.30 3.71
C ALA A 166 -1.91 -12.91 2.91
N LEU A 167 -1.09 -13.77 3.54
CA LEU A 167 0.03 -14.42 2.86
C LEU A 167 -0.46 -15.37 1.76
N ASN A 168 -1.43 -16.23 2.06
CA ASN A 168 -1.98 -17.20 1.10
C ASN A 168 -2.62 -16.52 -0.11
N LEU A 169 -3.42 -15.48 0.12
CA LEU A 169 -4.05 -14.70 -0.95
C LEU A 169 -3.03 -13.94 -1.78
N ALA A 170 -1.95 -13.47 -1.19
CA ALA A 170 -0.87 -12.81 -1.91
C ALA A 170 -0.16 -13.78 -2.85
N ILE A 171 0.26 -14.94 -2.35
CA ILE A 171 0.95 -15.97 -3.13
C ILE A 171 0.10 -16.37 -4.34
N ARG A 172 -1.18 -16.68 -4.11
CA ARG A 172 -2.12 -17.04 -5.19
C ARG A 172 -2.29 -15.93 -6.22
N SER A 173 -2.53 -14.70 -5.77
CA SER A 173 -2.79 -13.57 -6.68
C SER A 173 -1.56 -13.17 -7.47
N LEU A 174 -0.36 -13.35 -6.90
CA LEU A 174 0.91 -13.09 -7.58
C LEU A 174 1.25 -14.17 -8.61
N ASP A 175 0.96 -15.45 -8.34
CA ASP A 175 1.08 -16.52 -9.33
C ASP A 175 0.14 -16.28 -10.54
N GLU A 176 -1.09 -15.81 -10.29
CA GLU A 176 -2.01 -15.37 -11.35
C GLU A 176 -1.42 -14.21 -12.17
N ILE A 177 -0.82 -13.20 -11.52
CA ILE A 177 -0.16 -12.08 -12.21
C ILE A 177 1.04 -12.54 -13.05
N GLU A 178 1.87 -13.44 -12.53
CA GLU A 178 3.03 -13.98 -13.25
C GLU A 178 2.60 -14.72 -14.53
N LYS A 179 1.49 -15.46 -14.48
CA LYS A 179 0.92 -16.10 -15.67
C LYS A 179 0.51 -15.10 -16.75
N LEU A 180 0.09 -13.89 -16.38
CA LEU A 180 -0.24 -12.81 -17.32
C LEU A 180 1.00 -12.11 -17.90
N LYS A 181 2.19 -12.32 -17.32
CA LYS A 181 3.44 -11.75 -17.85
C LYS A 181 4.05 -12.59 -18.96
N LYS A 182 3.67 -13.86 -19.12
CA LYS A 182 4.17 -14.74 -20.19
C LYS A 182 3.42 -14.49 -21.49
#